data_AF-A0A1M5H8Z4-F1
#
_entry.id   AF-A0A1M5H8Z4-F1
#
_cell.length_a   1.000
_cell.length_b   1.000
_cell.length_c   1.000
_cell.angle_alpha   90.00
_cell.angle_beta   90.00
_cell.angle_gamma   90.00
#
_symmetry.space_group_name_H-M   'P 1'
#
loop_
_entity.id
_entity.type
_entity.pdbx_description
1 polymer ?
#
loop_
_entity_poly.entity_id
_entity_poly.type
_entity_poly.pdbx_seq_one_letter_code
_entity_poly.pdbx_strand_id
1 'polypeptide(L)'
;MVETDLAMSAAYPTRPVHRHIIVCPFCESGQPIPLDFDAIHRCQCGACYKVCGNEALENGVSDIAEELWGEDELDFIRSVPIDFCNVVVEKDFDRLLDLRQAVDPYGMERFCKYDVDSELSLIWVKRLF
;
A
#
# COMPACT_ATOMS: atom_id res chain seq x y z
N MET A 1 42.17 32.15 -28.28
CA MET A 1 41.69 32.59 -26.96
C MET A 1 40.53 31.68 -26.60
N VAL A 2 40.75 30.82 -25.63
CA VAL A 2 39.79 29.83 -25.12
C VAL A 2 39.13 30.49 -23.92
N GLU A 3 37.82 30.74 -23.97
CA GLU A 3 37.04 31.13 -22.79
C GLU A 3 36.21 29.93 -22.36
N THR A 4 36.65 29.35 -21.26
CA THR A 4 36.05 28.20 -20.58
C THR A 4 35.14 28.72 -19.47
N ASP A 5 33.93 28.14 -19.41
CA ASP A 5 33.07 27.83 -18.26
C ASP A 5 33.08 28.71 -17.00
N LEU A 6 31.89 29.04 -16.51
CA LEU A 6 31.41 28.44 -15.24
C LEU A 6 29.90 28.68 -15.07
N ALA A 7 29.09 27.72 -15.50
CA ALA A 7 27.72 27.59 -15.04
C ALA A 7 27.72 26.99 -13.62
N MET A 8 27.42 27.81 -12.61
CA MET A 8 27.14 27.36 -11.24
C MET A 8 25.75 26.71 -11.20
N SER A 9 25.67 25.42 -11.56
CA SER A 9 24.55 24.58 -11.13
C SER A 9 24.73 24.24 -9.65
N ALA A 10 24.07 25.01 -8.79
CA ALA A 10 23.90 24.67 -7.39
C ALA A 10 23.07 23.38 -7.29
N ALA A 11 23.76 22.23 -7.22
CA ALA A 11 23.16 20.99 -6.78
C ALA A 11 22.82 21.13 -5.29
N TYR A 12 21.57 21.49 -4.99
CA TYR A 12 21.05 21.35 -3.63
C TYR A 12 21.14 19.87 -3.27
N PRO A 13 21.81 19.50 -2.16
CA PRO A 13 21.76 18.13 -1.68
C PRO A 13 20.30 17.83 -1.34
N THR A 14 19.67 16.98 -2.14
CA THR A 14 18.37 16.39 -1.83
C THR A 14 18.55 15.64 -0.52
N ARG A 15 17.98 16.20 0.57
CA ARG A 15 17.91 15.50 1.85
C ARG A 15 17.37 14.09 1.58
N PRO A 16 17.92 13.03 2.20
CA PRO A 16 17.34 11.70 2.07
C PRO A 16 15.94 11.75 2.66
N VAL A 17 14.94 11.80 1.77
CA VAL A 17 13.53 11.61 2.13
C VAL A 17 13.50 10.24 2.78
N HIS A 18 13.23 10.19 4.09
CA HIS A 18 13.03 8.93 4.77
C HIS A 18 11.79 8.32 4.13
N ARG A 19 12.00 7.41 3.18
CA ARG A 19 10.90 6.71 2.53
C ARG A 19 10.39 5.73 3.56
N HIS A 20 9.33 6.14 4.26
CA HIS A 20 8.53 5.20 5.03
C HIS A 20 8.11 4.06 4.09
N ILE A 21 8.28 2.83 4.56
CA ILE A 21 7.96 1.61 3.83
C ILE A 21 6.93 0.82 4.62
N ILE A 22 6.19 -0.02 3.91
CA ILE A 22 5.34 -1.05 4.49
C ILE A 22 6.11 -2.37 4.37
N VAL A 23 6.14 -3.18 5.41
CA VAL A 23 6.81 -4.49 5.37
C VAL A 23 5.78 -5.57 5.07
N CYS A 24 6.01 -6.37 4.04
CA CYS A 24 5.12 -7.49 3.72
C CYS A 24 5.19 -8.54 4.84
N PRO A 25 4.06 -8.92 5.47
CA PRO A 25 4.05 -9.85 6.60
C PRO A 25 4.40 -11.30 6.20
N PHE A 26 4.43 -11.61 4.91
CA PHE A 26 4.68 -12.98 4.41
C PHE A 26 6.09 -13.24 3.89
N CYS A 27 6.84 -12.19 3.55
CA CYS A 27 8.19 -12.34 2.99
C CYS A 27 9.16 -11.24 3.44
N GLU A 28 8.71 -10.35 4.33
CA GLU A 28 9.50 -9.28 4.95
C GLU A 28 10.07 -8.25 3.95
N SER A 29 9.67 -8.31 2.68
CA SER A 29 10.06 -7.32 1.67
C SER A 29 9.42 -5.96 1.94
N GLY A 30 10.20 -4.89 1.75
CA GLY A 30 9.72 -3.52 1.83
C GLY A 30 8.92 -3.11 0.60
N GLN A 31 7.74 -2.55 0.81
CA GLN A 31 6.84 -2.01 -0.19
C GLN A 31 6.69 -0.49 -0.04
N PRO A 32 6.53 0.26 -1.14
CA PRO A 32 6.22 1.68 -1.06
C PRO A 32 4.83 1.89 -0.45
N ILE A 33 4.66 3.00 0.27
CA ILE A 33 3.34 3.40 0.77
C ILE A 33 2.43 3.73 -0.42
N PRO A 34 1.24 3.10 -0.51
CA PRO A 34 0.22 3.44 -1.48
C PRO A 34 -0.05 4.94 -1.52
N LEU A 35 -0.24 5.46 -2.74
CA LEU A 35 -0.74 6.81 -2.98
C LEU A 35 -2.23 6.82 -3.33
N ASP A 36 -2.75 5.65 -3.72
CA ASP A 36 -4.12 5.41 -4.07
C ASP A 36 -4.64 4.30 -3.16
N PHE A 37 -5.60 4.61 -2.30
CA PHE A 37 -6.16 3.65 -1.35
C PHE A 37 -7.21 2.75 -1.98
N ASP A 38 -7.73 3.08 -3.17
CA ASP A 38 -8.63 2.17 -3.87
C ASP A 38 -7.88 1.07 -4.62
N ALA A 39 -6.60 1.28 -4.90
CA ALA A 39 -5.77 0.37 -5.67
C ALA A 39 -5.37 -0.87 -4.86
N ILE A 40 -5.35 -2.01 -5.54
CA ILE A 40 -4.77 -3.25 -5.03
C ILE A 40 -3.31 -3.33 -5.48
N HIS A 41 -2.43 -3.57 -4.54
CA HIS A 41 -0.99 -3.67 -4.78
C HIS A 41 -0.51 -5.11 -4.62
N ARG A 42 0.47 -5.51 -5.45
CA ARG A 42 1.01 -6.88 -5.49
C ARG A 42 2.45 -6.91 -4.99
N CYS A 43 2.71 -7.77 -4.00
CA CYS A 43 4.05 -8.12 -3.57
C CYS A 43 4.61 -9.25 -4.45
N GLN A 44 5.93 -9.27 -4.66
CA GLN A 44 6.61 -10.31 -5.44
C GLN A 44 6.42 -11.73 -4.90
N CYS A 45 6.11 -11.87 -3.60
CA CYS A 45 5.80 -13.17 -3.00
C CYS A 45 4.39 -13.70 -3.31
N GLY A 46 3.62 -12.98 -4.15
CA GLY A 46 2.25 -13.33 -4.53
C GLY A 46 1.17 -12.83 -3.57
N ALA A 47 1.54 -12.15 -2.48
CA ALA A 47 0.58 -11.48 -1.61
C ALA A 47 0.05 -10.20 -2.26
N CYS A 48 -1.22 -9.89 -2.03
CA CYS A 48 -1.84 -8.63 -2.40
C CYS A 48 -2.14 -7.81 -1.15
N TYR A 49 -2.13 -6.48 -1.27
CA TYR A 49 -2.48 -5.58 -0.17
C TYR A 49 -3.22 -4.35 -0.64
N LYS A 50 -4.04 -3.79 0.25
CA LYS A 50 -4.86 -2.59 0.03
C LYS A 50 -5.00 -1.82 1.35
N VAL A 51 -5.09 -0.50 1.26
CA VAL A 51 -5.42 0.37 2.39
C VAL A 51 -6.89 0.76 2.27
N CYS A 52 -7.69 0.62 3.31
CA CYS A 52 -9.09 1.03 3.29
C CYS A 52 -9.54 1.49 4.68
N GLY A 53 -10.70 2.14 4.76
CA GLY A 53 -11.33 2.42 6.07
C GLY A 53 -11.62 1.14 6.85
N ASN A 54 -11.57 1.21 8.18
CA ASN A 54 -11.89 0.11 9.09
C ASN A 54 -13.30 -0.45 8.85
N GLU A 55 -14.25 0.41 8.48
CA GLU A 55 -15.62 0.06 8.12
C GLU A 55 -15.73 -0.73 6.81
N ALA A 56 -14.72 -0.65 5.95
CA ALA A 56 -14.69 -1.29 4.63
C ALA A 56 -13.82 -2.55 4.58
N LEU A 57 -13.42 -3.10 5.73
CA LEU A 57 -12.50 -4.26 5.81
C LEU A 57 -12.97 -5.47 4.99
N GLU A 58 -14.24 -5.86 5.13
CA GLU A 58 -14.79 -7.01 4.41
C GLU A 58 -14.82 -6.80 2.89
N ASN A 59 -15.14 -5.59 2.46
CA ASN A 59 -15.08 -5.21 1.05
C ASN A 59 -13.63 -5.21 0.56
N GLY A 60 -12.69 -4.68 1.33
CA GLY A 60 -11.27 -4.67 0.98
C GLY A 60 -10.67 -6.06 0.85
N VAL A 61 -11.05 -7.02 1.71
CA VAL A 61 -10.66 -8.43 1.56
C VAL A 61 -11.29 -9.02 0.30
N SER A 62 -12.55 -8.70 0.00
CA SER A 62 -13.27 -9.18 -1.18
C SER A 62 -12.65 -8.68 -2.48
N ASP A 63 -12.33 -7.38 -2.56
CA ASP A 63 -11.64 -6.78 -3.70
C ASP A 63 -10.30 -7.49 -3.98
N ILE A 64 -9.53 -7.74 -2.92
CA ILE A 64 -8.26 -8.47 -3.06
C ILE A 64 -8.49 -9.93 -3.51
N ALA A 65 -9.58 -10.56 -3.06
CA ALA A 65 -9.91 -11.90 -3.50
C ALA A 65 -10.24 -11.96 -4.99
N GLU A 66 -11.02 -11.00 -5.51
CA GLU A 66 -11.30 -10.87 -6.94
C GLU A 66 -10.04 -10.66 -7.79
N GLU A 67 -8.99 -10.07 -7.22
CA GLU A 67 -7.69 -9.91 -7.87
C GLU A 67 -6.81 -11.18 -7.81
N LEU A 68 -7.02 -12.05 -6.82
CA LEU A 68 -6.22 -13.26 -6.59
C LEU A 68 -6.77 -14.52 -7.27
N TRP A 69 -8.08 -14.57 -7.51
CA TRP A 69 -8.79 -15.73 -8.04
C TRP A 69 -9.73 -15.33 -9.16
N GLY A 70 -9.88 -16.19 -10.16
CA GLY A 70 -10.94 -16.02 -11.16
C GLY A 70 -12.33 -16.28 -10.56
N GLU A 71 -13.39 -15.86 -11.25
CA GLU A 71 -14.79 -16.05 -10.81
C GLU A 71 -15.10 -17.52 -10.47
N ASP A 72 -14.71 -18.46 -11.35
CA ASP A 72 -14.92 -19.91 -11.13
C ASP A 72 -14.18 -20.44 -9.88
N GLU A 73 -12.97 -19.93 -9.62
CA GLU A 73 -12.19 -20.29 -8.43
C GLU A 73 -12.83 -19.73 -7.15
N LEU A 74 -13.34 -18.49 -7.20
CA LEU A 74 -14.03 -17.85 -6.08
C LEU A 74 -15.32 -18.58 -5.71
N ASP A 75 -16.12 -18.98 -6.70
CA ASP A 75 -17.34 -19.76 -6.46
C ASP A 75 -17.03 -21.09 -5.78
N PHE A 76 -15.96 -21.76 -6.23
CA PHE A 76 -15.47 -22.96 -5.56
C PHE A 76 -15.03 -22.68 -4.12
N ILE A 77 -14.17 -21.68 -3.90
CA ILE A 77 -13.64 -21.31 -2.58
C ILE A 77 -14.77 -20.97 -1.61
N ARG A 78 -15.79 -20.23 -2.05
CA ARG A 78 -16.97 -19.88 -1.25
C ARG A 78 -17.84 -21.10 -0.89
N SER A 79 -17.75 -22.19 -1.66
CA SER A 79 -18.57 -23.39 -1.47
C SER A 79 -17.93 -24.46 -0.57
N VAL A 80 -16.65 -24.33 -0.22
CA VAL A 80 -15.90 -25.37 0.50
C VAL A 80 -15.32 -24.83 1.83
N PRO A 81 -15.51 -25.51 2.97
CA PRO A 81 -14.99 -25.06 4.27
C PRO A 81 -13.52 -25.47 4.45
N ILE A 82 -12.62 -24.92 3.63
CA ILE A 82 -11.17 -25.11 3.72
C ILE A 82 -10.50 -23.73 3.78
N ASP A 83 -9.37 -23.64 4.48
CA ASP A 83 -8.55 -22.42 4.47
C ASP A 83 -7.82 -22.29 3.12
N PHE A 84 -8.12 -21.24 2.36
CA PHE A 84 -7.52 -20.98 1.03
C PHE A 84 -6.50 -19.83 1.05
N CYS A 85 -6.51 -19.00 2.08
CA CYS A 85 -5.64 -17.84 2.17
C CYS A 85 -5.33 -17.43 3.61
N ASN A 86 -4.23 -16.70 3.76
CA ASN A 86 -3.93 -15.97 4.98
C ASN A 86 -4.32 -14.51 4.80
N VAL A 87 -5.00 -13.96 5.81
CA VAL A 87 -5.34 -12.54 5.88
C VAL A 87 -4.63 -11.92 7.09
N VAL A 88 -3.95 -10.79 6.88
CA VAL A 88 -3.36 -9.98 7.96
C VAL A 88 -3.94 -8.58 7.86
N VAL A 89 -4.42 -8.04 8.98
CA VAL A 89 -5.01 -6.70 9.05
C VAL A 89 -4.27 -5.89 10.11
N GLU A 90 -3.74 -4.74 9.70
CA GLU A 90 -3.14 -3.75 10.60
C GLU A 90 -4.13 -2.59 10.79
N LYS A 91 -4.75 -2.50 11.97
CA LYS A 91 -5.93 -1.64 12.25
C LYS A 91 -5.64 -0.18 12.64
N ASP A 92 -4.38 0.27 12.54
CA ASP A 92 -3.96 1.62 12.92
C ASP A 92 -3.01 2.22 11.87
N PHE A 93 -3.35 2.05 10.59
CA PHE A 93 -2.49 2.48 9.48
C PHE A 93 -2.35 4.01 9.41
N ASP A 94 -3.26 4.76 10.01
CA ASP A 94 -3.23 6.24 10.09
C ASP A 94 -1.93 6.77 10.70
N ARG A 95 -1.37 6.07 11.70
CA ARG A 95 -0.08 6.44 12.30
C ARG A 95 1.04 6.55 11.28
N LEU A 96 0.99 5.72 10.24
CA LEU A 96 1.97 5.71 9.16
C LEU A 96 1.73 6.88 8.19
N LEU A 97 0.48 7.31 8.03
CA LEU A 97 0.13 8.51 7.28
C LEU A 97 0.50 9.80 8.02
N ASP A 98 0.27 9.87 9.34
CA ASP A 98 0.70 11.01 10.17
C ASP A 98 2.22 11.25 10.03
N LEU A 99 3.00 10.17 10.05
CA LEU A 99 4.44 10.23 9.82
C LEU A 99 4.79 10.73 8.42
N ARG A 100 4.03 10.32 7.39
CA ARG A 100 4.22 10.79 6.03
C ARG A 100 3.85 12.27 5.86
N GLN A 101 2.75 12.72 6.46
CA GLN A 101 2.32 14.12 6.44
C GLN A 101 3.36 15.03 7.10
N ALA A 102 3.97 14.59 8.20
CA ALA A 102 5.05 15.32 8.86
C ALA A 102 6.29 15.50 7.95
N VAL A 103 6.51 14.58 7.00
CA VAL A 103 7.64 14.61 6.06
C VAL A 103 7.30 15.34 4.76
N ASP A 104 6.08 15.24 4.26
CA ASP A 104 5.60 15.89 3.03
C ASP A 104 4.15 16.41 3.18
N PRO A 105 3.98 17.67 3.66
CA PRO A 105 2.66 18.27 3.89
C PRO A 105 1.81 18.45 2.62
N TYR A 106 2.44 18.47 1.44
CA TYR A 106 1.77 18.69 0.15
C TYR A 106 1.50 17.39 -0.61
N GLY A 107 2.09 16.28 -0.19
CA GLY A 107 1.88 14.96 -0.79
C GLY A 107 0.47 14.39 -0.57
N MET A 108 -0.32 15.02 0.31
CA MET A 108 -1.67 14.61 0.67
C MET A 108 -2.73 14.84 -0.41
N GLU A 109 -2.51 15.78 -1.35
CA GLU A 109 -3.46 16.08 -2.42
C GLU A 109 -3.70 14.90 -3.39
N ARG A 110 -2.93 13.80 -3.26
CA ARG A 110 -3.11 12.57 -4.05
C ARG A 110 -4.06 11.56 -3.42
N PHE A 111 -4.46 11.75 -2.17
CA PHE A 111 -5.40 10.87 -1.47
C PHE A 111 -6.82 11.42 -1.53
N CYS A 112 -7.29 11.85 -2.71
CA CYS A 112 -8.57 12.55 -2.90
C CYS A 112 -9.84 11.85 -2.38
N LYS A 113 -9.73 10.67 -1.77
CA LYS A 113 -10.84 9.88 -1.20
C LYS A 113 -10.62 9.49 0.27
N TYR A 114 -9.52 9.94 0.88
CA TYR A 114 -9.27 9.73 2.31
C TYR A 114 -10.16 10.68 3.11
N ASP A 115 -11.07 10.10 3.89
CA ASP A 115 -11.73 10.82 4.97
C ASP A 115 -10.79 10.85 6.18
N VAL A 116 -10.42 12.05 6.61
CA VAL A 116 -9.48 12.26 7.73
C VAL A 116 -10.08 11.78 9.05
N ASP A 117 -11.40 11.69 9.13
CA ASP A 117 -12.11 11.20 10.30
C ASP A 117 -12.26 9.66 10.31
N SER A 118 -11.89 8.96 9.22
CA SER A 118 -11.94 7.51 9.12
C SER A 118 -10.63 6.86 9.55
N GLU A 119 -10.73 5.90 10.47
CA GLU A 119 -9.60 5.03 10.83
C GLU A 119 -9.26 4.09 9.68
N LEU A 120 -7.99 4.04 9.27
CA LEU A 120 -7.52 3.18 8.20
C LEU A 120 -6.94 1.86 8.69
N SER A 121 -7.22 0.85 7.88
CA SER A 121 -6.60 -0.46 7.92
C SER A 121 -5.74 -0.71 6.69
N LEU A 122 -4.64 -1.43 6.90
CA LEU A 122 -3.90 -2.10 5.84
C LEU A 122 -4.22 -3.59 5.86
N ILE A 123 -4.77 -4.09 4.76
CA ILE A 123 -5.13 -5.50 4.57
C ILE A 123 -4.09 -6.15 3.68
N TRP A 124 -3.66 -7.35 4.07
CA TRP A 124 -2.86 -8.26 3.27
C TRP A 124 -3.59 -9.58 3.07
N VAL A 125 -3.59 -10.10 1.86
CA VAL A 125 -4.11 -11.44 1.54
C VAL A 125 -3.08 -12.21 0.72
N LYS A 126 -2.86 -13.48 1.06
CA LYS A 126 -1.99 -14.38 0.29
C LYS A 126 -2.62 -15.75 0.15
N ARG A 127 -2.66 -16.27 -1.08
CA ARG A 127 -3.03 -17.67 -1.37
C ARG A 127 -2.13 -18.64 -0.59
N LEU A 128 -2.70 -19.72 -0.06
CA LEU A 128 -1.93 -20.81 0.55
C LEU A 128 -1.30 -21.76 -0.49
N PHE A 129 -1.88 -21.83 -1.69
CA PHE A 129 -1.52 -22.74 -2.77
C PHE A 129 -1.51 -22.03 -4.13
#